data_AF-A0A2E3L2E2-F1
#
_entry.id   AF-A0A2E3L2E2-F1
#
_cell.length_a   1.000
_cell.length_b   1.000
_cell.length_c   1.000
_cell.angle_alpha   90.00
_cell.angle_beta   90.00
_cell.angle_gamma   90.00
#
_symmetry.space_group_name_H-M   'P 1'
#
loop_
_entity.id
_entity.type
_entity.pdbx_description
1 polymer ?
#
loop_
_entity_poly.entity_id
_entity_poly.type
_entity_poly.pdbx_seq_one_letter_code
_entity_poly.pdbx_strand_id
1 'polypeptide(L)'
;MNMQVLNTAKLSVPVQVGFVVCIVASCLCVIFRSEMLTLDRALLALAIVWLGLAPGILYVMRPRALRPAIPLMPMTGLFYAVFFGVPAFFAFSLRGASGPSADVQRIEFYRNTYVETVNIEAQMLVLVGLALMLMAWLAVRKLGKRLKISFPEQAPGSDLDLILAVLLLALCVNFYWLSPAVRSLPSIGQFLQPAGVVAFALFYILWIKGRLSTWIAAFYFLGSLPLWMATLISIGLMTPVIFIVLVWLVLRFHYLGKIPWRIAILGVVAMTIIYPSLSTYRTHYWRSANTEPATFLPADLDRAALKIRLEEIRVKQDILGENDPESIELERQKFWILNELHGGASTSEKLLGFVGILGNRVSNMFRDPMNIDLDHVRLVRRISAILTLSHVVEQTPKNIPFWQGETYRTLFIGWVPRLVWLEKPEERWGNEFGRRYGILLPHQTSMSVNMPWITEMYANFGKVGILIGMFLAGLFLGFLDCIINAPRSKITGVAISGGLLFPLFYHESNFTVMTGSFLPQLVCFWIFFFAVPPMLGWFRGFIRS
;
A
#
# COMPACT_ATOMS: atom_id res chain seq x y z
N MET A 1 20.16 -23.57 -24.15
CA MET A 1 20.57 -23.33 -22.75
C MET A 1 21.13 -24.65 -22.25
N ASN A 2 22.46 -24.75 -22.05
CA ASN A 2 23.12 -26.02 -21.74
C ASN A 2 22.58 -26.62 -20.45
N MET A 3 22.07 -27.86 -20.52
CA MET A 3 21.60 -28.63 -19.36
C MET A 3 22.65 -28.78 -18.25
N GLN A 4 23.95 -28.62 -18.57
CA GLN A 4 25.04 -28.69 -17.59
C GLN A 4 25.01 -27.61 -16.51
N VAL A 5 24.37 -26.45 -16.71
CA VAL A 5 24.33 -25.38 -15.70
C VAL A 5 23.29 -25.65 -14.59
N LEU A 6 22.33 -26.55 -14.83
CA LEU A 6 21.30 -26.89 -13.83
C LEU A 6 21.78 -27.91 -12.77
N ASN A 7 22.84 -28.69 -13.05
CA ASN A 7 23.25 -29.80 -12.17
C ASN A 7 24.13 -29.40 -10.95
N THR A 8 24.46 -28.13 -10.76
CA THR A 8 25.33 -27.70 -9.64
C THR A 8 24.75 -26.61 -8.74
N ALA A 9 23.48 -26.21 -8.94
CA ALA A 9 22.85 -25.20 -8.10
C ALA A 9 22.38 -25.79 -6.76
N LYS A 10 23.33 -26.12 -5.86
CA LYS A 10 22.99 -26.34 -4.44
C LYS A 10 22.30 -25.07 -3.92
N LEU A 11 21.11 -25.21 -3.32
CA LEU A 11 20.46 -24.09 -2.65
C LEU A 11 21.43 -23.51 -1.61
N SER A 12 21.47 -22.18 -1.49
CA SER A 12 22.23 -21.58 -0.41
C SER A 12 21.60 -21.95 0.93
N VAL A 13 22.42 -22.18 1.95
CA VAL A 13 22.00 -22.55 3.31
C VAL A 13 20.84 -21.68 3.83
N PRO A 14 20.84 -20.33 3.67
CA PRO A 14 19.74 -19.50 4.15
C PRO A 14 18.38 -19.83 3.50
N VAL A 15 18.37 -20.28 2.24
CA VAL A 15 17.14 -20.62 1.53
C VAL A 15 16.61 -21.97 2.00
N GLN A 16 17.50 -22.93 2.25
CA GLN A 16 17.14 -24.21 2.84
C GLN A 16 16.55 -24.02 4.24
N VAL A 17 17.20 -23.21 5.09
CA VAL A 17 16.71 -22.86 6.42
C VAL A 17 15.34 -22.19 6.34
N GLY A 18 15.18 -21.19 5.46
CA GLY A 18 13.89 -20.53 5.25
C GLY A 18 12.78 -21.50 4.84
N PHE A 19 13.08 -22.45 3.95
CA PHE A 19 12.13 -23.47 3.52
C PHE A 19 11.73 -24.41 4.67
N VAL A 20 12.69 -24.87 5.47
CA VAL A 20 12.42 -25.69 6.67
C VAL A 20 11.55 -24.93 7.67
N VAL A 21 11.85 -23.66 7.91
CA VAL A 21 11.03 -22.79 8.79
C VAL A 21 9.59 -22.69 8.27
N CYS A 22 9.40 -22.51 6.97
CA CYS A 22 8.05 -22.49 6.38
C CYS A 22 7.31 -23.82 6.55
N ILE A 23 7.98 -24.96 6.39
CA ILE A 23 7.38 -26.29 6.62
C ILE A 23 6.99 -26.45 8.09
N VAL A 24 7.91 -26.16 9.01
CA VAL A 24 7.64 -26.28 10.45
C VAL A 24 6.49 -25.37 10.86
N ALA A 25 6.49 -24.10 10.43
CA ALA A 25 5.39 -23.17 10.69
C ALA A 25 4.06 -23.68 10.12
N SER A 26 4.07 -24.27 8.92
CA SER A 26 2.88 -24.88 8.30
C SER A 26 2.32 -26.02 9.13
N CYS A 27 3.19 -26.93 9.59
CA CYS A 27 2.80 -28.03 10.46
C CYS A 27 2.23 -27.51 11.79
N LEU A 28 2.88 -26.53 12.40
CA LEU A 28 2.40 -25.90 13.64
C LEU A 28 1.02 -25.25 13.45
N CYS A 29 0.81 -24.51 12.36
CA CYS A 29 -0.49 -23.90 12.04
C CYS A 29 -1.60 -24.95 11.89
N VAL A 30 -1.31 -26.12 11.33
CA VAL A 30 -2.30 -27.21 11.18
C VAL A 30 -2.55 -27.93 12.50
N ILE A 31 -1.50 -28.18 13.29
CA ILE A 31 -1.58 -28.88 14.59
C ILE A 31 -2.33 -28.01 15.61
N PHE A 32 -1.98 -26.72 15.70
CA PHE A 32 -2.55 -25.76 16.64
C PHE A 32 -3.72 -24.96 16.06
N ARG A 33 -4.35 -25.44 14.99
CA ARG A 33 -5.52 -24.76 14.41
C ARG A 33 -6.69 -24.78 15.41
N SER A 34 -7.51 -23.75 15.37
CA SER A 34 -8.80 -23.76 16.07
C SER A 34 -9.67 -24.92 15.59
N GLU A 35 -10.42 -25.55 16.50
CA GLU A 35 -11.36 -26.64 16.18
C GLU A 35 -12.41 -26.24 15.13
N MET A 36 -12.66 -24.93 14.99
CA MET A 36 -13.62 -24.37 14.04
C MET A 36 -13.05 -24.22 12.62
N LEU A 37 -11.72 -24.31 12.48
CA LEU A 37 -11.07 -24.47 11.20
C LEU A 37 -10.92 -25.96 10.93
N THR A 38 -11.92 -26.52 10.25
CA THR A 38 -11.92 -27.91 9.80
C THR A 38 -10.66 -28.22 8.99
N LEU A 39 -10.22 -29.49 8.99
CA LEU A 39 -8.93 -29.88 8.42
C LEU A 39 -8.83 -29.55 6.92
N ASP A 40 -9.90 -29.76 6.16
CA ASP A 40 -10.02 -29.37 4.76
C ASP A 40 -9.78 -27.87 4.54
N ARG A 41 -10.39 -27.00 5.34
CA ARG A 41 -10.21 -25.54 5.27
C ARG A 41 -8.79 -25.11 5.65
N ALA A 42 -8.20 -25.79 6.62
CA ALA A 42 -6.80 -25.57 7.00
C ALA A 42 -5.84 -25.98 5.88
N LEU A 43 -6.08 -27.12 5.23
CA LEU A 43 -5.28 -27.59 4.10
C LEU A 43 -5.43 -26.67 2.87
N LEU A 44 -6.62 -26.14 2.60
CA LEU A 44 -6.84 -25.16 1.54
C LEU A 44 -6.14 -23.83 1.84
N ALA A 45 -6.24 -23.32 3.07
CA ALA A 45 -5.49 -22.14 3.49
C ALA A 45 -3.98 -22.34 3.30
N LEU A 46 -3.48 -23.53 3.67
CA LEU A 46 -2.08 -23.88 3.52
C LEU A 46 -1.67 -23.99 2.03
N ALA A 47 -2.52 -24.56 1.18
CA ALA A 47 -2.30 -24.61 -0.25
C ALA A 47 -2.21 -23.21 -0.87
N ILE A 48 -3.05 -22.26 -0.44
CA ILE A 48 -2.96 -20.85 -0.86
C ILE A 48 -1.63 -20.24 -0.42
N VAL A 49 -1.20 -20.48 0.83
CA VAL A 49 0.09 -19.99 1.34
C VAL A 49 1.24 -20.51 0.48
N TRP A 50 1.33 -21.82 0.25
CA TRP A 50 2.42 -22.40 -0.54
C TRP A 50 2.40 -21.99 -2.01
N LEU A 51 1.21 -21.93 -2.62
CA LEU A 51 1.07 -21.46 -4.00
C LEU A 51 1.49 -19.99 -4.12
N GLY A 52 1.17 -19.16 -3.13
CA GLY A 52 1.60 -17.76 -3.06
C GLY A 52 3.11 -17.60 -2.80
N LEU A 53 3.72 -18.47 -2.00
CA LEU A 53 5.16 -18.43 -1.72
C LEU A 53 6.02 -19.02 -2.85
N ALA A 54 5.47 -19.92 -3.67
CA ALA A 54 6.20 -20.64 -4.71
C ALA A 54 6.97 -19.71 -5.69
N PRO A 55 6.41 -18.61 -6.22
CA PRO A 55 7.16 -17.71 -7.10
C PRO A 55 8.33 -17.03 -6.38
N GLY A 56 8.19 -16.74 -5.08
CA GLY A 56 9.27 -16.19 -4.24
C GLY A 56 10.41 -17.18 -4.03
N ILE A 57 10.09 -18.43 -3.73
CA ILE A 57 11.07 -19.52 -3.62
C ILE A 57 11.83 -19.65 -4.95
N LEU A 58 11.10 -19.75 -6.07
CA LEU A 58 11.70 -19.84 -7.41
C LEU A 58 12.55 -18.61 -7.76
N TYR A 59 12.14 -17.41 -7.36
CA TYR A 59 12.90 -16.18 -7.58
C TYR A 59 14.23 -16.19 -6.83
N VAL A 60 14.23 -16.63 -5.57
CA VAL A 60 15.43 -16.71 -4.73
C VAL A 60 16.36 -17.85 -5.18
N MET A 61 15.83 -18.94 -5.73
CA MET A 61 16.62 -20.04 -6.31
C MET A 61 17.31 -19.67 -7.62
N ARG A 62 16.77 -18.72 -8.39
CA ARG A 62 17.39 -18.31 -9.67
C ARG A 62 18.74 -17.62 -9.46
N PRO A 63 19.73 -17.79 -10.35
CA PRO A 63 20.95 -17.00 -10.33
C PRO A 63 20.65 -15.49 -10.38
N ARG A 64 21.38 -14.67 -9.60
CA ARG A 64 21.14 -13.22 -9.49
C ARG A 64 21.11 -12.51 -10.84
N ALA A 65 22.02 -12.88 -11.75
CA ALA A 65 22.11 -12.30 -13.09
C ALA A 65 20.87 -12.55 -13.98
N LEU A 66 19.98 -13.46 -13.60
CA LEU A 66 18.74 -13.79 -14.32
C LEU A 66 17.49 -13.29 -13.61
N ARG A 67 17.64 -12.66 -12.44
CA ARG A 67 16.52 -12.12 -11.67
C ARG A 67 16.11 -10.78 -12.25
N PRO A 68 14.81 -10.54 -12.49
CA PRO A 68 14.33 -9.19 -12.70
C PRO A 68 14.59 -8.36 -11.43
N ALA A 69 14.72 -7.04 -11.57
CA ALA A 69 15.04 -6.19 -10.42
C ALA A 69 13.90 -6.13 -9.41
N ILE A 70 12.67 -6.02 -9.91
CA ILE A 70 11.46 -6.01 -9.09
C ILE A 70 10.86 -7.42 -9.07
N PRO A 71 10.71 -8.07 -7.91
CA PRO A 71 10.11 -9.40 -7.82
C PRO A 71 8.57 -9.30 -7.83
N LEU A 72 7.98 -8.78 -8.92
CA LEU A 72 6.54 -8.49 -9.01
C LEU A 72 5.66 -9.70 -8.64
N MET A 73 5.73 -10.79 -9.40
CA MET A 73 4.93 -11.99 -9.13
C MET A 73 5.24 -12.67 -7.78
N PRO A 74 6.51 -12.79 -7.33
CA PRO A 74 6.82 -13.15 -5.95
C PRO A 74 6.09 -12.33 -4.88
N MET A 75 6.04 -11.00 -5.05
CA MET A 75 5.38 -10.12 -4.08
C MET A 75 3.86 -10.22 -4.17
N THR A 76 3.30 -10.38 -5.38
CA THR A 76 1.87 -10.64 -5.56
C THR A 76 1.48 -11.96 -4.90
N GLY A 77 2.26 -13.03 -5.12
CA GLY A 77 2.03 -14.32 -4.47
C GLY A 77 2.14 -14.23 -2.94
N LEU A 78 3.13 -13.50 -2.42
CA LEU A 78 3.26 -13.22 -0.99
C LEU A 78 2.04 -12.46 -0.45
N PHE A 79 1.50 -11.49 -1.20
CA PHE A 79 0.26 -10.81 -0.84
C PHE A 79 -0.90 -11.80 -0.69
N TYR A 80 -1.13 -12.69 -1.67
CA TYR A 80 -2.20 -13.69 -1.54
C TYR A 80 -1.96 -14.67 -0.37
N ALA A 81 -0.73 -15.08 -0.13
CA ALA A 81 -0.39 -15.92 1.02
C ALA A 81 -0.73 -15.20 2.34
N VAL A 82 -0.32 -13.94 2.51
CA VAL A 82 -0.50 -13.16 3.74
C VAL A 82 -1.94 -12.70 3.95
N PHE A 83 -2.67 -12.35 2.89
CA PHE A 83 -3.99 -11.74 2.99
C PHE A 83 -5.16 -12.72 2.79
N PHE A 84 -4.90 -13.88 2.18
CA PHE A 84 -5.94 -14.88 1.94
C PHE A 84 -5.67 -16.25 2.55
N GLY A 85 -4.40 -16.67 2.63
CA GLY A 85 -4.03 -17.95 3.22
C GLY A 85 -3.87 -17.88 4.74
N VAL A 86 -2.87 -17.12 5.21
CA VAL A 86 -2.51 -16.96 6.63
C VAL A 86 -3.69 -16.57 7.53
N PRO A 87 -4.56 -15.59 7.16
CA PRO A 87 -5.60 -15.12 8.08
C PRO A 87 -6.65 -16.18 8.39
N ALA A 88 -6.80 -17.22 7.55
CA ALA A 88 -7.70 -18.33 7.87
C ALA A 88 -7.33 -19.05 9.18
N PHE A 89 -6.04 -19.04 9.54
CA PHE A 89 -5.54 -19.60 10.80
C PHE A 89 -5.72 -18.66 12.00
N PHE A 90 -5.97 -17.37 11.79
CA PHE A 90 -6.07 -16.37 12.86
C PHE A 90 -7.45 -15.71 12.97
N ALA A 91 -8.36 -15.98 12.02
CA ALA A 91 -9.67 -15.35 11.98
C ALA A 91 -10.50 -15.59 13.26
N PHE A 92 -10.24 -16.70 13.98
CA PHE A 92 -10.90 -16.98 15.25
C PHE A 92 -10.54 -15.97 16.35
N SER A 93 -9.36 -15.35 16.30
CA SER A 93 -8.96 -14.28 17.23
C SER A 93 -9.82 -13.02 17.12
N LEU A 94 -10.64 -12.92 16.07
CA LEU A 94 -11.61 -11.82 15.91
C LEU A 94 -12.95 -12.08 16.60
N ARG A 95 -13.14 -13.25 17.21
CA ARG A 95 -14.36 -13.58 17.98
C ARG A 95 -14.34 -12.89 19.33
N GLY A 96 -15.51 -12.43 19.79
CA GLY A 96 -15.66 -11.80 21.11
C GLY A 96 -15.08 -10.38 21.22
N ALA A 97 -14.42 -9.85 20.18
CA ALA A 97 -13.90 -8.49 20.16
C ALA A 97 -14.99 -7.38 20.11
N SER A 98 -16.27 -7.76 20.07
CA SER A 98 -17.42 -6.86 19.93
C SER A 98 -18.62 -7.27 20.78
N GLY A 99 -18.52 -6.98 22.08
CA GLY A 99 -19.68 -6.77 22.94
C GLY A 99 -19.96 -7.86 23.98
N PRO A 100 -20.71 -7.51 25.05
CA PRO A 100 -20.97 -8.37 26.21
C PRO A 100 -21.95 -9.52 25.95
N SER A 101 -22.58 -9.59 24.77
CA SER A 101 -23.43 -10.72 24.38
C SER A 101 -22.57 -11.87 23.83
N ALA A 102 -22.04 -12.67 24.74
CA ALA A 102 -21.20 -13.85 24.53
C ALA A 102 -21.82 -14.99 23.69
N ASP A 103 -23.02 -14.79 23.13
CA ASP A 103 -23.80 -15.84 22.48
C ASP A 103 -23.60 -15.93 20.95
N VAL A 104 -22.77 -15.05 20.38
CA VAL A 104 -22.61 -14.98 18.92
C VAL A 104 -21.22 -15.51 18.52
N GLN A 105 -21.18 -16.78 18.10
CA GLN A 105 -20.02 -17.48 17.51
C GLN A 105 -19.54 -16.90 16.16
N ARG A 106 -19.68 -15.59 15.92
CA ARG A 106 -19.35 -14.97 14.62
C ARG A 106 -18.05 -14.19 14.66
N ILE A 107 -17.40 -14.12 13.51
CA ILE A 107 -16.14 -13.41 13.26
C ILE A 107 -16.48 -12.00 12.80
N GLU A 108 -16.20 -10.98 13.64
CA GLU A 108 -16.35 -9.58 13.25
C GLU A 108 -15.08 -9.07 12.57
N PHE A 109 -15.15 -8.84 11.25
CA PHE A 109 -14.03 -8.35 10.45
C PHE A 109 -14.14 -6.86 10.08
N TYR A 110 -15.36 -6.32 10.06
CA TYR A 110 -15.66 -4.89 10.08
C TYR A 110 -16.74 -4.59 11.12
N ARG A 111 -16.85 -3.33 11.53
CA ARG A 111 -17.84 -2.90 12.52
C ARG A 111 -19.25 -3.31 12.09
N ASN A 112 -19.91 -4.17 12.86
CA ASN A 112 -21.24 -4.71 12.58
C ASN A 112 -21.35 -5.63 11.35
N THR A 113 -20.23 -6.12 10.80
CA THR A 113 -20.23 -7.10 9.70
C THR A 113 -19.58 -8.40 10.16
N TYR A 114 -20.31 -9.49 9.98
CA TYR A 114 -19.99 -10.78 10.59
C TYR A 114 -19.95 -11.88 9.54
N VAL A 115 -19.01 -12.81 9.70
CA VAL A 115 -18.99 -14.09 8.98
C VAL A 115 -18.96 -15.21 10.02
N GLU A 116 -19.66 -16.32 9.78
CA GLU A 116 -19.67 -17.43 10.73
C GLU A 116 -18.32 -18.16 10.74
N THR A 117 -17.81 -18.46 9.54
CA THR A 117 -16.54 -19.15 9.34
C THR A 117 -15.89 -18.75 8.01
N VAL A 118 -14.61 -19.04 7.83
CA VAL A 118 -13.95 -18.84 6.53
C VAL A 118 -14.62 -19.74 5.48
N ASN A 119 -15.17 -19.12 4.44
CA ASN A 119 -15.95 -19.83 3.44
C ASN A 119 -15.03 -20.70 2.56
N ILE A 120 -15.34 -22.00 2.48
CA ILE A 120 -14.56 -22.98 1.72
C ILE A 120 -14.53 -22.65 0.21
N GLU A 121 -15.63 -22.15 -0.32
CA GLU A 121 -15.74 -21.73 -1.71
C GLU A 121 -14.86 -20.51 -1.98
N ALA A 122 -14.80 -19.55 -1.06
CA ALA A 122 -13.90 -18.41 -1.17
C ALA A 122 -12.42 -18.86 -1.19
N GLN A 123 -12.03 -19.82 -0.35
CA GLN A 123 -10.67 -20.38 -0.37
C GLN A 123 -10.35 -21.09 -1.69
N MET A 124 -11.27 -21.92 -2.19
CA MET A 124 -11.12 -22.61 -3.47
C MET A 124 -10.97 -21.61 -4.63
N LEU A 125 -11.78 -20.56 -4.64
CA LEU A 125 -11.72 -19.50 -5.64
C LEU A 125 -10.38 -18.76 -5.61
N VAL A 126 -9.84 -18.46 -4.42
CA VAL A 126 -8.50 -17.88 -4.28
C VAL A 126 -7.43 -18.83 -4.82
N LEU A 127 -7.48 -20.10 -4.44
CA LEU A 127 -6.48 -21.09 -4.86
C LEU A 127 -6.45 -21.24 -6.38
N VAL A 128 -7.62 -21.45 -6.99
CA VAL A 128 -7.74 -21.62 -8.45
C VAL A 128 -7.40 -20.31 -9.18
N GLY A 129 -7.91 -19.17 -8.70
CA GLY A 129 -7.62 -17.86 -9.28
C GLY A 129 -6.12 -17.54 -9.25
N LEU A 130 -5.46 -17.76 -8.12
CA LEU A 130 -4.02 -17.58 -7.98
C LEU A 130 -3.23 -18.52 -8.92
N ALA A 131 -3.64 -19.78 -9.05
CA ALA A 131 -3.02 -20.73 -9.96
C ALA A 131 -3.13 -20.27 -11.42
N LEU A 132 -4.32 -19.83 -11.85
CA LEU A 132 -4.57 -19.30 -13.19
C LEU A 132 -3.73 -18.05 -13.48
N MET A 133 -3.69 -17.11 -12.53
CA MET A 133 -2.86 -15.90 -12.64
C MET A 133 -1.38 -16.25 -12.81
N LEU A 134 -0.87 -17.20 -12.02
CA LEU A 134 0.51 -17.67 -12.11
C LEU A 134 0.82 -18.36 -13.45
N MET A 135 -0.07 -19.23 -13.92
CA MET A 135 0.10 -19.90 -15.20
C MET A 135 0.10 -18.91 -16.37
N ALA A 136 -0.83 -17.95 -16.38
CA ALA A 136 -0.90 -16.89 -17.38
C ALA A 136 0.37 -16.02 -17.38
N TRP A 137 0.82 -15.59 -16.20
CA TRP A 137 2.06 -14.83 -16.06
C TRP A 137 3.28 -15.61 -16.56
N LEU A 138 3.40 -16.89 -16.23
CA LEU A 138 4.48 -17.76 -16.72
C LEU A 138 4.44 -17.92 -18.25
N ALA A 139 3.25 -18.07 -18.83
CA ALA A 139 3.05 -18.20 -20.27
C ALA A 139 3.51 -16.93 -21.00
N VAL A 140 3.08 -15.75 -20.55
CA VAL A 140 3.51 -14.47 -21.13
C VAL A 140 5.02 -14.28 -20.95
N ARG A 141 5.58 -14.61 -19.79
CA ARG A 141 7.03 -14.48 -19.58
C ARG A 141 7.84 -15.41 -20.48
N LYS A 142 7.33 -16.60 -20.77
CA LYS A 142 7.96 -17.53 -21.74
C LYS A 142 7.88 -16.97 -23.16
N LEU A 143 6.76 -16.35 -23.53
CA LEU A 143 6.54 -15.73 -24.84
C LEU A 143 7.33 -14.43 -25.03
N GLY A 144 7.29 -13.51 -24.07
CA GLY A 144 8.01 -12.23 -24.11
C GLY A 144 9.52 -12.39 -24.25
N LYS A 145 10.10 -13.43 -23.64
CA LYS A 145 11.50 -13.81 -23.87
C LYS A 145 11.81 -14.17 -25.32
N ARG A 146 10.86 -14.76 -26.05
CA ARG A 146 11.00 -15.07 -27.48
C ARG A 146 10.85 -13.82 -28.33
N LEU A 147 9.93 -12.93 -27.97
CA LEU A 147 9.62 -11.71 -28.71
C LEU A 147 10.60 -10.54 -28.44
N LYS A 148 11.47 -10.66 -27.43
CA LYS A 148 12.43 -9.61 -27.02
C LYS A 148 11.77 -8.24 -26.79
N ILE A 149 10.54 -8.23 -26.27
CA ILE A 149 9.82 -7.01 -25.96
C ILE A 149 10.51 -6.37 -24.76
N SER A 150 10.96 -5.12 -24.92
CA SER A 150 11.50 -4.31 -23.84
C SER A 150 11.10 -2.86 -24.05
N PHE A 151 10.89 -2.15 -22.95
CA PHE A 151 10.70 -0.71 -22.97
C PHE A 151 11.93 -0.03 -23.62
N PRO A 152 11.74 0.89 -24.57
CA PRO A 152 12.86 1.59 -25.18
C PRO A 152 13.51 2.51 -24.16
N GLU A 153 14.62 2.06 -23.60
CA GLU A 153 15.41 2.84 -22.64
C GLU A 153 16.49 3.60 -23.40
N GLN A 154 16.39 4.93 -23.47
CA GLN A 154 17.52 5.75 -23.92
C GLN A 154 18.65 5.69 -22.88
N ALA A 155 19.90 5.70 -23.38
CA ALA A 155 21.03 5.97 -22.50
C ALA A 155 20.99 7.48 -22.18
N PRO A 156 21.00 7.88 -20.90
CA PRO A 156 21.21 9.29 -20.58
C PRO A 156 22.58 9.71 -21.16
N GLY A 157 22.68 10.94 -21.64
CA GLY A 157 23.92 11.46 -22.25
C GLY A 157 25.12 11.34 -21.31
N SER A 158 24.97 11.82 -20.07
CA SER A 158 25.94 11.63 -19.00
C SER A 158 25.27 11.26 -17.66
N ASP A 159 26.03 10.61 -16.76
CA ASP A 159 25.56 10.33 -15.39
C ASP A 159 25.16 11.62 -14.66
N LEU A 160 25.83 12.75 -14.95
CA LEU A 160 25.50 14.05 -14.36
C LEU A 160 24.13 14.56 -14.83
N ASP A 161 23.79 14.42 -16.12
CA ASP A 161 22.48 14.85 -16.63
C ASP A 161 21.35 14.03 -16.02
N LEU A 162 21.58 12.72 -15.81
CA LEU A 162 20.65 11.87 -15.08
C LEU A 162 20.50 12.33 -13.63
N ILE A 163 21.60 12.60 -12.92
CA ILE A 163 21.57 13.06 -11.52
C ILE A 163 20.77 14.37 -11.41
N LEU A 164 21.00 15.33 -12.30
CA LEU A 164 20.29 16.61 -12.31
C LEU A 164 18.80 16.42 -12.63
N ALA A 165 18.44 15.56 -13.59
CA ALA A 165 17.06 15.24 -13.89
C ALA A 165 16.34 14.61 -12.68
N VAL A 166 17.00 13.68 -11.98
CA VAL A 166 16.41 13.02 -10.81
C VAL A 166 16.30 13.96 -9.61
N LEU A 167 17.27 14.87 -9.43
CA LEU A 167 17.19 15.94 -8.44
C LEU A 167 16.00 16.87 -8.72
N LEU A 168 15.83 17.29 -9.98
CA LEU A 168 14.67 18.07 -10.39
C LEU A 168 13.35 17.33 -10.07
N LEU A 169 13.28 16.04 -10.38
CA LEU A 169 12.11 15.22 -10.08
C LEU A 169 11.81 15.19 -8.57
N ALA A 170 12.84 15.00 -7.72
CA ALA A 170 12.69 15.02 -6.26
C ALA A 170 12.25 16.39 -5.72
N LEU A 171 12.75 17.48 -6.30
CA LEU A 171 12.35 18.84 -5.94
C LEU A 171 10.90 19.10 -6.35
N CYS A 172 10.47 18.67 -7.53
CA CYS A 172 9.07 18.75 -7.96
C CYS A 172 8.12 17.99 -7.02
N VAL A 173 8.54 16.80 -6.54
CA VAL A 173 7.76 16.03 -5.56
C VAL A 173 7.63 16.79 -4.23
N ASN A 174 8.73 17.36 -3.72
CA ASN A 174 8.68 18.16 -2.49
C ASN A 174 7.81 19.41 -2.67
N PHE A 175 7.97 20.12 -3.78
CA PHE A 175 7.17 21.30 -4.10
C PHE A 175 5.67 20.97 -4.18
N TYR A 176 5.31 19.85 -4.81
CA TYR A 176 3.94 19.35 -4.83
C TYR A 176 3.39 19.14 -3.42
N TRP A 177 4.13 18.46 -2.53
CA TRP A 177 3.63 18.19 -1.18
C TRP A 177 3.59 19.43 -0.28
N LEU A 178 4.47 20.40 -0.50
CA LEU A 178 4.53 21.64 0.26
C LEU A 178 3.52 22.71 -0.22
N SER A 179 3.09 22.67 -1.48
CA SER A 179 2.19 23.67 -2.05
C SER A 179 0.74 23.18 -2.13
N PRO A 180 -0.18 23.70 -1.28
CA PRO A 180 -1.60 23.37 -1.38
C PRO A 180 -2.20 23.68 -2.77
N ALA A 181 -1.77 24.78 -3.40
CA ALA A 181 -2.23 25.20 -4.72
C ALA A 181 -1.85 24.22 -5.84
N VAL A 182 -0.73 23.50 -5.71
CA VAL A 182 -0.35 22.47 -6.68
C VAL A 182 -1.08 21.17 -6.39
N ARG A 183 -1.34 20.85 -5.11
CA ARG A 183 -2.10 19.64 -4.73
C ARG A 183 -3.56 19.68 -5.16
N SER A 184 -4.14 20.87 -5.30
CA SER A 184 -5.51 21.00 -5.82
C SER A 184 -5.62 20.65 -7.30
N LEU A 185 -4.49 20.54 -8.04
CA LEU A 185 -4.47 20.14 -9.45
C LEU A 185 -4.49 18.61 -9.57
N PRO A 186 -5.63 17.99 -9.93
CA PRO A 186 -5.81 16.54 -9.77
C PRO A 186 -4.85 15.69 -10.63
N SER A 187 -4.52 16.16 -11.84
CA SER A 187 -3.67 15.45 -12.80
C SER A 187 -2.19 15.45 -12.39
N ILE A 188 -1.73 16.47 -11.65
CA ILE A 188 -0.33 16.59 -11.25
C ILE A 188 0.01 15.54 -10.18
N GLY A 189 -0.90 15.34 -9.23
CA GLY A 189 -0.73 14.32 -8.19
C GLY A 189 -0.56 12.92 -8.76
N GLN A 190 -1.29 12.57 -9.82
CA GLN A 190 -1.19 11.26 -10.46
C GLN A 190 0.21 10.96 -11.00
N PHE A 191 0.94 11.98 -11.47
CA PHE A 191 2.32 11.81 -11.93
C PHE A 191 3.34 11.92 -10.79
N LEU A 192 3.21 12.92 -9.92
CA LEU A 192 4.23 13.20 -8.91
C LEU A 192 4.21 12.22 -7.72
N GLN A 193 3.08 11.57 -7.44
CA GLN A 193 3.02 10.56 -6.38
C GLN A 193 3.98 9.37 -6.62
N PRO A 194 3.94 8.65 -7.76
CA PRO A 194 4.90 7.59 -8.04
C PRO A 194 6.31 8.15 -8.31
N ALA A 195 6.45 9.41 -8.74
CA ALA A 195 7.73 10.02 -9.06
C ALA A 195 8.68 10.08 -7.86
N GLY A 196 8.16 10.24 -6.64
CA GLY A 196 8.99 10.20 -5.44
C GLY A 196 9.66 8.83 -5.23
N VAL A 197 8.94 7.74 -5.51
CA VAL A 197 9.49 6.37 -5.42
C VAL A 197 10.50 6.10 -6.54
N VAL A 198 10.22 6.60 -7.76
CA VAL A 198 11.18 6.52 -8.89
C VAL A 198 12.47 7.29 -8.56
N ALA A 199 12.35 8.52 -8.03
CA ALA A 199 13.49 9.34 -7.63
C ALA A 199 14.31 8.66 -6.54
N PHE A 200 13.64 8.11 -5.52
CA PHE A 200 14.28 7.33 -4.46
C PHE A 200 15.07 6.14 -5.02
N ALA A 201 14.44 5.34 -5.89
CA ALA A 201 15.08 4.19 -6.51
C ALA A 201 16.34 4.60 -7.30
N LEU A 202 16.28 5.69 -8.08
CA LEU A 202 17.42 6.19 -8.84
C LEU A 202 18.56 6.67 -7.96
N PHE A 203 18.28 7.52 -6.97
CA PHE A 203 19.31 7.99 -6.03
C PHE A 203 19.97 6.84 -5.29
N TYR A 204 19.18 5.86 -4.84
CA TYR A 204 19.71 4.68 -4.16
C TYR A 204 20.61 3.82 -5.06
N ILE A 205 20.20 3.57 -6.31
CA ILE A 205 20.99 2.78 -7.27
C ILE A 205 22.28 3.51 -7.64
N LEU A 206 22.22 4.82 -7.91
CA LEU A 206 23.39 5.63 -8.24
C LEU A 206 24.38 5.68 -7.08
N TRP A 207 23.88 5.82 -5.84
CA TRP A 207 24.70 5.80 -4.63
C TRP A 207 25.42 4.46 -4.43
N ILE A 208 24.71 3.33 -4.52
CA ILE A 208 25.33 1.99 -4.38
C ILE A 208 26.37 1.71 -5.47
N LYS A 209 26.15 2.25 -6.68
CA LYS A 209 27.09 2.10 -7.79
C LYS A 209 28.29 3.06 -7.72
N GLY A 210 28.39 3.91 -6.69
CA GLY A 210 29.46 4.89 -6.56
C GLY A 210 29.42 6.00 -7.61
N ARG A 211 28.26 6.22 -8.25
CA ARG A 211 28.07 7.23 -9.31
C ARG A 211 27.52 8.56 -8.78
N LEU A 212 27.10 8.59 -7.51
CA LEU A 212 26.54 9.77 -6.85
C LEU A 212 27.58 10.39 -5.92
N SER A 213 27.78 11.71 -6.00
CA SER A 213 28.67 12.40 -5.06
C SER A 213 28.11 12.34 -3.63
N THR A 214 28.99 12.27 -2.63
CA THR A 214 28.60 12.19 -1.22
C THR A 214 27.72 13.37 -0.79
N TRP A 215 28.00 14.58 -1.31
CA TRP A 215 27.22 15.78 -1.02
C TRP A 215 25.80 15.73 -1.57
N ILE A 216 25.63 15.27 -2.82
CA ILE A 216 24.29 15.13 -3.42
C ILE A 216 23.52 14.00 -2.71
N ALA A 217 24.21 12.89 -2.39
CA ALA A 217 23.62 11.81 -1.60
C ALA A 217 23.16 12.31 -0.23
N ALA A 218 23.99 13.07 0.49
CA ALA A 218 23.65 13.65 1.78
C ALA A 218 22.47 14.62 1.67
N PHE A 219 22.48 15.54 0.70
CA PHE A 219 21.37 16.45 0.44
C PHE A 219 20.05 15.70 0.22
N TYR A 220 20.07 14.65 -0.59
CA TYR A 220 18.86 13.88 -0.87
C TYR A 220 18.40 13.07 0.35
N PHE A 221 19.27 12.22 0.91
CA PHE A 221 18.89 11.28 1.97
C PHE A 221 18.70 11.92 3.35
N LEU A 222 19.33 13.07 3.62
CA LEU A 222 19.20 13.78 4.90
C LEU A 222 18.29 15.01 4.80
N GLY A 223 18.02 15.52 3.60
CA GLY A 223 17.16 16.67 3.37
C GLY A 223 15.86 16.32 2.64
N SER A 224 15.97 16.09 1.32
CA SER A 224 14.80 15.97 0.44
C SER A 224 13.89 14.78 0.74
N LEU A 225 14.46 13.59 1.01
CA LEU A 225 13.69 12.38 1.31
C LEU A 225 13.00 12.46 2.70
N PRO A 226 13.69 12.82 3.79
CA PRO A 226 13.04 13.01 5.09
C PRO A 226 11.94 14.07 5.07
N LEU A 227 12.15 15.18 4.35
CA LEU A 227 11.12 16.21 4.19
C LEU A 227 9.87 15.64 3.52
N TRP A 228 10.05 14.90 2.42
CA TRP A 228 8.94 14.23 1.74
C TRP A 228 8.24 13.22 2.67
N MET A 229 8.98 12.36 3.38
CA MET A 229 8.40 11.40 4.32
C MET A 229 7.65 12.09 5.47
N ALA A 230 8.18 13.19 6.00
CA ALA A 230 7.53 13.97 7.03
C ALA A 230 6.20 14.56 6.54
N THR A 231 6.16 15.09 5.30
CA THR A 231 4.90 15.55 4.71
C THR A 231 3.89 14.43 4.51
N LEU A 232 4.32 13.21 4.15
CA LEU A 232 3.44 12.05 4.01
C LEU A 232 2.87 11.59 5.36
N ILE A 233 3.69 11.59 6.42
CA ILE A 233 3.26 11.22 7.77
C ILE A 233 2.30 12.27 8.35
N SER A 234 2.54 13.56 8.10
CA SER A 234 1.68 14.65 8.60
C SER A 234 0.29 14.67 7.96
N ILE A 235 0.16 14.11 6.75
CA ILE A 235 -1.15 13.84 6.11
C ILE A 235 -1.59 12.38 6.34
N GLY A 236 -1.02 11.70 7.32
CA GLY A 236 -1.40 10.35 7.68
C GLY A 236 -1.27 9.31 6.56
N LEU A 237 -0.50 9.52 5.49
CA LEU A 237 -0.33 8.56 4.38
C LEU A 237 0.87 7.65 4.62
N MET A 238 0.63 6.48 5.24
CA MET A 238 1.71 5.51 5.52
C MET A 238 2.05 4.57 4.37
N THR A 239 1.12 4.31 3.45
CA THR A 239 1.35 3.36 2.34
C THR A 239 2.56 3.76 1.48
N PRO A 240 2.73 5.03 1.06
CA PRO A 240 3.92 5.42 0.29
C PRO A 240 5.22 5.27 1.08
N VAL A 241 5.21 5.53 2.39
CA VAL A 241 6.37 5.33 3.29
C VAL A 241 6.77 3.85 3.33
N ILE A 242 5.78 2.97 3.50
CA ILE A 242 6.00 1.51 3.47
C ILE A 242 6.56 1.09 2.11
N PHE A 243 6.02 1.62 1.00
CA PHE A 243 6.52 1.32 -0.33
C PHE A 243 7.97 1.75 -0.55
N ILE A 244 8.40 2.92 -0.06
CA ILE A 244 9.81 3.35 -0.13
C ILE A 244 10.71 2.33 0.59
N VAL A 245 10.33 1.91 1.80
CA VAL A 245 11.08 0.92 2.58
C VAL A 245 11.13 -0.44 1.87
N LEU A 246 10.02 -0.88 1.30
CA LEU A 246 9.99 -2.15 0.58
C LEU A 246 10.78 -2.11 -0.73
N VAL A 247 10.70 -1.02 -1.51
CA VAL A 247 11.52 -0.81 -2.71
C VAL A 247 13.00 -0.80 -2.34
N TRP A 248 13.36 -0.15 -1.24
CA TRP A 248 14.73 -0.18 -0.71
C TRP A 248 15.19 -1.61 -0.40
N LEU A 249 14.39 -2.40 0.32
CA LEU A 249 14.70 -3.79 0.64
C LEU A 249 14.88 -4.64 -0.64
N VAL A 250 14.00 -4.44 -1.62
CA VAL A 250 14.04 -5.13 -2.92
C VAL A 250 15.31 -4.76 -3.69
N LEU A 251 15.60 -3.48 -3.86
CA LEU A 251 16.78 -3.02 -4.58
C LEU A 251 18.06 -3.44 -3.87
N ARG A 252 18.09 -3.37 -2.54
CA ARG A 252 19.23 -3.85 -1.74
C ARG A 252 19.45 -5.34 -1.93
N PHE A 253 18.38 -6.13 -1.88
CA PHE A 253 18.46 -7.57 -2.11
C PHE A 253 18.93 -7.88 -3.54
N HIS A 254 18.46 -7.12 -4.53
CA HIS A 254 18.85 -7.29 -5.92
C HIS A 254 20.34 -6.99 -6.14
N TYR A 255 20.84 -5.82 -5.69
CA TYR A 255 22.22 -5.39 -5.95
C TYR A 255 23.25 -5.97 -4.98
N LEU A 256 22.95 -6.04 -3.69
CA LEU A 256 23.90 -6.56 -2.67
C LEU A 256 23.70 -8.04 -2.38
N GLY A 257 22.57 -8.62 -2.78
CA GLY A 257 22.32 -10.04 -2.62
C GLY A 257 22.05 -10.51 -1.20
N LYS A 258 21.88 -9.57 -0.26
CA LYS A 258 21.64 -9.81 1.16
C LYS A 258 20.39 -9.02 1.58
N ILE A 259 19.44 -9.69 2.22
CA ILE A 259 18.33 -9.02 2.88
C ILE A 259 18.83 -8.55 4.25
N PRO A 260 18.70 -7.26 4.59
CA PRO A 260 19.07 -6.77 5.92
C PRO A 260 17.99 -7.18 6.94
N TRP A 261 17.92 -8.46 7.29
CA TRP A 261 16.85 -9.03 8.12
C TRP A 261 16.60 -8.26 9.43
N ARG A 262 17.66 -7.79 10.09
CA ARG A 262 17.53 -6.98 11.31
C ARG A 262 16.71 -5.70 11.08
N ILE A 263 16.94 -5.02 9.96
CA ILE A 263 16.22 -3.79 9.60
C ILE A 263 14.81 -4.12 9.12
N ALA A 264 14.63 -5.22 8.39
CA ALA A 264 13.30 -5.66 7.96
C ALA A 264 12.41 -6.00 9.16
N ILE A 265 12.93 -6.75 10.15
CA ILE A 265 12.23 -7.09 11.40
C ILE A 265 11.94 -5.83 12.20
N LEU A 266 12.93 -4.95 12.38
CA LEU A 266 12.73 -3.67 13.06
C LEU A 266 11.65 -2.82 12.37
N GLY A 267 11.62 -2.82 11.04
CA GLY A 267 10.59 -2.14 10.25
C GLY A 267 9.19 -2.71 10.49
N VAL A 268 9.04 -4.04 10.57
CA VAL A 268 7.76 -4.69 10.90
C VAL A 268 7.32 -4.30 12.31
N VAL A 269 8.22 -4.37 13.31
CA VAL A 269 7.94 -3.96 14.68
C VAL A 269 7.55 -2.49 14.77
N ALA A 270 8.30 -1.62 14.09
CA ALA A 270 7.98 -0.19 14.02
C ALA A 270 6.59 0.02 13.39
N MET A 271 6.25 -0.70 12.32
CA MET A 271 4.93 -0.59 11.68
C MET A 271 3.80 -1.08 12.59
N THR A 272 3.99 -2.15 13.36
CA THR A 272 2.96 -2.59 14.34
C THR A 272 2.68 -1.54 15.41
N ILE A 273 3.67 -0.71 15.76
CA ILE A 273 3.53 0.36 16.74
C ILE A 273 2.93 1.62 16.08
N ILE A 274 3.49 2.03 14.94
CA ILE A 274 3.15 3.25 14.20
C ILE A 274 1.72 3.20 13.65
N TYR A 275 1.32 2.05 13.10
CA TYR A 275 0.09 1.95 12.34
C TYR A 275 -1.15 2.30 13.18
N PRO A 276 -1.35 1.75 14.39
CA PRO A 276 -2.55 2.08 15.14
C PRO A 276 -2.46 3.47 15.80
N SER A 277 -1.26 4.02 16.06
CA SER A 277 -1.08 5.46 16.38
C SER A 277 -1.62 6.35 15.27
N LEU A 278 -1.39 5.98 14.01
CA LEU A 278 -1.89 6.70 12.85
C LEU A 278 -3.42 6.73 12.81
N SER A 279 -4.08 5.64 13.22
CA SER A 279 -5.54 5.59 13.29
C SER A 279 -6.08 6.57 14.32
N THR A 280 -5.46 6.62 15.51
CA THR A 280 -5.78 7.60 16.56
C THR A 280 -5.52 9.02 16.06
N TYR A 281 -4.34 9.25 15.47
CA TYR A 281 -3.97 10.52 14.85
C TYR A 281 -5.00 11.00 13.81
N ARG A 282 -5.39 10.16 12.84
CA ARG A 282 -6.43 10.52 11.86
C ARG A 282 -7.77 10.81 12.54
N THR A 283 -8.10 10.12 13.63
CA THR A 283 -9.34 10.39 14.38
C THR A 283 -9.31 11.78 15.01
N HIS A 284 -8.19 12.20 15.59
CA HIS A 284 -8.04 13.54 16.19
C HIS A 284 -7.95 14.66 15.14
N TYR A 285 -7.17 14.46 14.08
CA TYR A 285 -6.82 15.52 13.13
C TYR A 285 -7.70 15.55 11.88
N TRP A 286 -8.37 14.46 11.52
CA TRP A 286 -9.15 14.38 10.27
C TRP A 286 -10.65 14.25 10.48
N ARG A 287 -11.12 13.53 11.52
CA ARG A 287 -12.56 13.43 11.76
C ARG A 287 -13.16 14.73 12.28
N SER A 288 -12.41 15.48 13.09
CA SER A 288 -12.81 16.81 13.59
C SER A 288 -13.07 17.83 12.47
N ALA A 289 -12.47 17.65 11.29
CA ALA A 289 -12.69 18.51 10.12
C ALA A 289 -13.90 18.11 9.25
N ASN A 290 -14.41 16.87 9.39
CA ASN A 290 -15.45 16.30 8.51
C ASN A 290 -16.73 15.87 9.24
N THR A 291 -16.74 15.81 10.58
CA THR A 291 -18.01 15.89 11.30
C THR A 291 -18.59 17.26 11.02
N GLU A 292 -19.85 17.32 10.54
CA GLU A 292 -20.65 18.54 10.61
C GLU A 292 -20.32 19.23 11.92
N PRO A 293 -20.05 20.55 11.93
CA PRO A 293 -19.74 21.27 13.16
C PRO A 293 -20.77 20.79 14.16
N ALA A 294 -20.31 20.01 15.13
CA ALA A 294 -21.21 19.45 16.09
C ALA A 294 -21.96 20.67 16.63
N THR A 295 -23.26 20.53 16.84
CA THR A 295 -24.27 21.55 17.20
C THR A 295 -23.90 22.52 18.34
N PHE A 296 -22.67 22.47 18.82
CA PHE A 296 -22.01 23.26 19.84
C PHE A 296 -21.58 24.67 19.41
N LEU A 297 -21.44 24.99 18.12
CA LEU A 297 -21.08 26.35 17.69
C LEU A 297 -21.98 26.81 16.53
N PRO A 298 -22.69 27.94 16.66
CA PRO A 298 -23.51 28.46 15.58
C PRO A 298 -22.62 28.86 14.39
N ALA A 299 -23.11 28.60 13.17
CA ALA A 299 -22.37 28.70 11.92
C ALA A 299 -21.95 30.13 11.53
N ASP A 300 -22.24 31.12 12.38
CA ASP A 300 -22.07 32.56 12.18
C ASP A 300 -20.99 33.18 13.10
N LEU A 301 -20.25 32.38 13.86
CA LEU A 301 -19.19 32.89 14.74
C LEU A 301 -18.03 33.49 13.95
N ASP A 302 -17.90 34.82 14.00
CA ASP A 302 -16.75 35.55 13.48
C ASP A 302 -15.44 35.15 14.22
N ARG A 303 -14.29 35.30 13.56
CA ARG A 303 -12.95 35.00 14.07
C ARG A 303 -12.67 35.63 15.44
N ALA A 304 -13.28 36.78 15.74
CA ALA A 304 -13.16 37.42 17.05
C ALA A 304 -13.76 36.55 18.17
N ALA A 305 -14.92 35.95 17.93
CA ALA A 305 -15.61 35.13 18.92
C ALA A 305 -14.93 33.77 19.13
N LEU A 306 -14.35 33.20 18.07
CA LEU A 306 -13.48 32.02 18.16
C LEU A 306 -12.26 32.27 19.07
N LYS A 307 -11.62 33.44 18.99
CA LYS A 307 -10.50 33.80 19.88
C LYS A 307 -10.92 33.93 21.35
N ILE A 308 -12.09 34.52 21.61
CA ILE A 308 -12.64 34.64 22.98
C ILE A 308 -12.87 33.24 23.56
N ARG A 309 -13.50 32.35 22.78
CA ARG A 309 -13.74 30.97 23.20
C ARG A 309 -12.46 30.19 23.46
N LEU A 310 -11.39 30.47 22.71
CA LEU A 310 -10.08 29.87 22.94
C LEU A 310 -9.52 30.23 24.32
N GLU A 311 -9.69 31.49 24.74
CA GLU A 311 -9.22 31.95 26.04
C GLU A 311 -10.07 31.38 27.18
N GLU A 312 -11.39 31.25 26.99
CA GLU A 312 -12.26 30.54 27.95
C GLU A 312 -11.82 29.09 28.17
N ILE A 313 -11.48 28.39 27.07
CA ILE A 313 -10.98 27.03 27.14
C ILE A 313 -9.65 26.97 27.89
N ARG A 314 -8.73 27.90 27.62
CA ARG A 314 -7.44 27.98 28.32
C ARG A 314 -7.64 28.15 29.82
N VAL A 315 -8.49 29.08 30.24
CA VAL A 315 -8.77 29.32 31.67
C VAL A 315 -9.38 28.08 32.32
N LYS A 316 -10.30 27.37 31.64
CA LYS A 316 -10.85 26.11 32.16
C LYS A 316 -9.82 24.99 32.26
N GLN A 317 -8.90 24.89 31.30
CA GLN A 317 -7.81 23.91 31.33
C GLN A 317 -6.85 24.15 32.49
N ASP A 318 -6.59 25.41 32.88
CA ASP A 318 -5.74 25.73 34.03
C ASP A 318 -6.38 25.32 35.37
N ILE A 319 -7.71 25.18 35.41
CA ILE A 319 -8.49 24.78 36.60
C ILE A 319 -8.61 23.25 36.68
N LEU A 320 -8.72 22.57 35.53
CA LEU A 320 -8.92 21.13 35.44
C LEU A 320 -7.57 20.39 35.40
N GLY A 321 -7.44 19.29 36.14
CA GLY A 321 -6.24 18.45 36.07
C GLY A 321 -6.04 17.82 34.68
N GLU A 322 -4.80 17.53 34.29
CA GLU A 322 -4.47 16.95 32.96
C GLU A 322 -5.24 15.65 32.62
N ASN A 323 -5.67 14.90 33.63
CA ASN A 323 -6.40 13.64 33.43
C ASN A 323 -7.93 13.77 33.54
N ASP A 324 -8.45 14.99 33.68
CA ASP A 324 -9.89 15.21 33.79
C ASP A 324 -10.58 14.99 32.42
N PRO A 325 -11.68 14.22 32.34
CA PRO A 325 -12.41 13.98 31.09
C PRO A 325 -12.89 15.26 30.39
N GLU A 326 -13.22 16.32 31.14
CA GLU A 326 -13.59 17.63 30.59
C GLU A 326 -12.38 18.34 29.97
N SER A 327 -11.18 18.19 30.55
CA SER A 327 -9.93 18.73 29.99
C SER A 327 -9.62 18.15 28.60
N ILE A 328 -9.84 16.84 28.41
CA ILE A 328 -9.69 16.15 27.11
C ILE A 328 -10.71 16.67 26.08
N GLU A 329 -11.93 17.00 26.52
CA GLU A 329 -12.96 17.56 25.64
C GLU A 329 -12.66 19.01 25.26
N LEU A 330 -12.18 19.80 26.21
CA LEU A 330 -11.72 21.17 25.99
C LEU A 330 -10.52 21.22 25.03
N GLU A 331 -9.60 20.27 25.11
CA GLU A 331 -8.49 20.16 24.18
C GLU A 331 -8.97 19.89 22.74
N ARG A 332 -10.00 19.06 22.58
CA ARG A 332 -10.67 18.85 21.28
C ARG A 332 -11.32 20.12 20.75
N GLN A 333 -12.02 20.88 21.59
CA GLN A 333 -12.67 22.14 21.20
C GLN A 333 -11.63 23.21 20.81
N LYS A 334 -10.57 23.38 21.62
CA LYS A 334 -9.45 24.28 21.35
C LYS A 334 -8.81 23.96 20.00
N PHE A 335 -8.58 22.68 19.76
CA PHE A 335 -8.01 22.22 18.50
C PHE A 335 -8.89 22.59 17.30
N TRP A 336 -10.21 22.37 17.37
CA TRP A 336 -11.14 22.73 16.30
C TRP A 336 -11.14 24.24 16.02
N ILE A 337 -11.21 25.05 17.07
CA ILE A 337 -11.19 26.52 16.99
C ILE A 337 -9.88 27.02 16.37
N LEU A 338 -8.74 26.44 16.76
CA LEU A 338 -7.45 26.78 16.16
C LEU A 338 -7.40 26.38 14.67
N ASN A 339 -7.96 25.23 14.33
CA ASN A 339 -8.00 24.75 12.95
C ASN A 339 -8.81 25.71 12.05
N GLU A 340 -9.93 26.24 12.56
CA GLU A 340 -10.77 27.23 11.89
C GLU A 340 -10.12 28.62 11.81
N LEU A 341 -9.48 29.07 12.90
CA LEU A 341 -8.80 30.37 12.97
C LEU A 341 -7.54 30.43 12.09
N HIS A 342 -6.77 29.34 12.03
CA HIS A 342 -5.46 29.30 11.38
C HIS A 342 -5.45 28.62 10.00
N GLY A 343 -6.62 28.17 9.51
CA GLY A 343 -6.72 27.53 8.19
C GLY A 343 -6.08 26.15 8.13
N GLY A 344 -6.11 25.40 9.23
CA GLY A 344 -5.49 24.09 9.35
C GLY A 344 -4.26 24.06 10.26
N ALA A 345 -4.12 23.05 11.13
CA ALA A 345 -2.87 22.82 11.85
C ALA A 345 -1.68 22.71 10.87
N SER A 346 -0.58 23.40 11.20
CA SER A 346 0.66 23.41 10.43
C SER A 346 1.27 22.00 10.34
N THR A 347 2.16 21.78 9.36
CA THR A 347 2.87 20.50 9.22
C THR A 347 3.66 20.14 10.48
N SER A 348 4.27 21.12 11.14
CA SER A 348 5.00 20.93 12.41
C SER A 348 4.08 20.51 13.55
N GLU A 349 2.93 21.16 13.74
CA GLU A 349 1.98 20.80 14.80
C GLU A 349 1.41 19.40 14.60
N LYS A 350 1.09 19.06 13.33
CA LYS A 350 0.66 17.72 12.94
C LYS A 350 1.71 16.65 13.28
N LEU A 351 2.98 16.94 13.01
CA LEU A 351 4.08 16.03 13.34
C LEU A 351 4.31 15.90 14.84
N LEU A 352 4.31 17.02 15.58
CA LEU A 352 4.45 17.00 17.04
C LEU A 352 3.31 16.24 17.70
N GLY A 353 2.07 16.45 17.25
CA GLY A 353 0.91 15.70 17.70
C GLY A 353 1.02 14.20 17.40
N PHE A 354 1.48 13.84 16.20
CA PHE A 354 1.74 12.44 15.86
C PHE A 354 2.83 11.82 16.76
N VAL A 355 3.91 12.55 17.03
CA VAL A 355 4.99 12.11 17.93
C VAL A 355 4.48 11.96 19.37
N GLY A 356 3.64 12.86 19.85
CA GLY A 356 3.00 12.76 21.17
C GLY A 356 2.13 11.51 21.31
N ILE A 357 1.27 11.25 20.32
CA ILE A 357 0.43 10.02 20.28
C ILE A 357 1.31 8.77 20.26
N LEU A 358 2.38 8.78 19.47
CA LEU A 358 3.31 7.66 19.39
C LEU A 358 4.06 7.44 20.71
N GLY A 359 4.53 8.51 21.35
CA GLY A 359 5.22 8.47 22.64
C GLY A 359 4.34 7.93 23.76
N ASN A 360 3.10 8.42 23.83
CA ASN A 360 2.09 7.91 24.77
C ASN A 360 1.82 6.42 24.57
N ARG A 361 1.71 5.98 23.31
CA ARG A 361 1.53 4.56 23.01
C ARG A 361 2.74 3.72 23.41
N VAL A 362 3.96 4.16 23.10
CA VAL A 362 5.18 3.43 23.49
C VAL A 362 5.28 3.33 25.01
N SER A 363 5.03 4.44 25.72
CA SER A 363 4.96 4.45 27.18
C SER A 363 3.93 3.46 27.73
N ASN A 364 2.73 3.44 27.15
CA ASN A 364 1.66 2.54 27.58
C ASN A 364 1.98 1.06 27.34
N MET A 365 2.66 0.70 26.24
CA MET A 365 3.10 -0.69 26.02
C MET A 365 4.09 -1.19 27.07
N PHE A 366 4.93 -0.30 27.62
CA PHE A 366 5.85 -0.66 28.71
C PHE A 366 5.15 -0.73 30.08
N ARG A 367 4.11 0.09 30.29
CA ARG A 367 3.36 0.14 31.56
C ARG A 367 2.33 -1.00 31.69
N ASP A 368 1.65 -1.34 30.61
CA ASP A 368 0.60 -2.36 30.59
C ASP A 368 0.75 -3.29 29.38
N PRO A 369 1.57 -4.35 29.50
CA PRO A 369 1.74 -5.36 28.45
C PRO A 369 0.46 -6.11 28.12
N MET A 370 -0.56 -6.08 28.98
CA MET A 370 -1.81 -6.83 28.77
C MET A 370 -2.70 -6.17 27.71
N ASN A 371 -2.52 -4.87 27.45
CA ASN A 371 -3.21 -4.12 26.39
C ASN A 371 -2.74 -4.48 24.96
N ILE A 372 -1.67 -5.29 24.83
CA ILE A 372 -1.20 -5.87 23.55
C ILE A 372 -2.29 -6.76 22.92
N ASP A 373 -3.21 -7.27 23.74
CA ASP A 373 -4.29 -8.16 23.31
C ASP A 373 -5.32 -7.46 22.38
N LEU A 374 -5.45 -6.13 22.40
CA LEU A 374 -6.34 -5.44 21.44
C LEU A 374 -5.65 -5.12 20.10
N ASP A 375 -4.32 -5.03 20.08
CA ASP A 375 -3.56 -4.66 18.88
C ASP A 375 -3.46 -5.83 17.89
N HIS A 376 -3.37 -7.09 18.38
CA HIS A 376 -3.33 -8.25 17.48
C HIS A 376 -4.67 -8.44 16.74
N VAL A 377 -5.82 -8.21 17.39
CA VAL A 377 -7.15 -8.26 16.75
C VAL A 377 -7.23 -7.27 15.59
N ARG A 378 -6.76 -6.03 15.80
CA ARG A 378 -6.74 -5.00 14.74
C ARG A 378 -5.85 -5.39 13.57
N LEU A 379 -4.69 -5.99 13.84
CA LEU A 379 -3.78 -6.46 12.80
C LEU A 379 -4.44 -7.58 11.99
N VAL A 380 -5.02 -8.58 12.66
CA VAL A 380 -5.72 -9.68 12.00
C VAL A 380 -6.84 -9.16 11.11
N ARG A 381 -7.68 -8.21 11.56
CA ARG A 381 -8.72 -7.59 10.70
C ARG A 381 -8.14 -6.98 9.44
N ARG A 382 -7.00 -6.29 9.54
CA ARG A 382 -6.36 -5.60 8.40
C ARG A 382 -5.79 -6.54 7.35
N ILE A 383 -5.28 -7.70 7.77
CA ILE A 383 -4.73 -8.68 6.84
C ILE A 383 -5.80 -9.68 6.36
N SER A 384 -7.02 -9.67 6.88
CA SER A 384 -8.04 -10.69 6.61
C SER A 384 -8.88 -10.43 5.34
N ALA A 385 -8.25 -10.27 4.18
CA ALA A 385 -8.97 -10.07 2.91
C ALA A 385 -9.87 -11.28 2.53
N ILE A 386 -9.52 -12.49 2.98
CA ILE A 386 -10.37 -13.68 2.83
C ILE A 386 -11.75 -13.56 3.47
N LEU A 387 -11.87 -12.80 4.58
CA LEU A 387 -13.16 -12.61 5.25
C LEU A 387 -14.06 -11.70 4.42
N THR A 388 -13.50 -10.65 3.81
CA THR A 388 -14.21 -9.80 2.85
C THR A 388 -14.70 -10.60 1.65
N LEU A 389 -13.86 -11.47 1.08
CA LEU A 389 -14.29 -12.34 -0.01
C LEU A 389 -15.39 -13.33 0.44
N SER A 390 -15.25 -13.93 1.63
CA SER A 390 -16.24 -14.85 2.18
C SER A 390 -17.62 -14.20 2.31
N HIS A 391 -17.66 -12.98 2.88
CA HIS A 391 -18.88 -12.18 2.99
C HIS A 391 -19.50 -11.90 1.61
N VAL A 392 -18.68 -11.53 0.62
CA VAL A 392 -19.16 -11.26 -0.74
C VAL A 392 -19.72 -12.51 -1.42
N VAL A 393 -19.08 -13.67 -1.23
CA VAL A 393 -19.55 -14.97 -1.74
C VAL A 393 -20.88 -15.38 -1.10
N GLU A 394 -21.06 -15.13 0.19
CA GLU A 394 -22.30 -15.43 0.91
C GLU A 394 -23.47 -14.54 0.48
N GLN A 395 -23.20 -13.25 0.25
CA GLN A 395 -24.24 -12.28 -0.11
C GLN A 395 -24.59 -12.31 -1.61
N THR A 396 -23.66 -12.70 -2.49
CA THR A 396 -23.84 -12.61 -3.95
C THR A 396 -23.93 -13.98 -4.61
N PRO A 397 -24.97 -14.27 -5.44
CA PRO A 397 -25.97 -13.33 -5.98
C PRO A 397 -27.28 -13.27 -5.19
N LYS A 398 -27.40 -13.99 -4.07
CA LYS A 398 -28.70 -14.22 -3.39
C LYS A 398 -29.32 -12.95 -2.83
N ASN A 399 -28.55 -12.15 -2.10
CA ASN A 399 -29.01 -10.93 -1.44
C ASN A 399 -28.59 -9.68 -2.21
N ILE A 400 -27.40 -9.72 -2.80
CA ILE A 400 -26.84 -8.63 -3.62
C ILE A 400 -26.64 -9.19 -5.03
N PRO A 401 -27.26 -8.61 -6.07
CA PRO A 401 -27.07 -9.06 -7.43
C PRO A 401 -25.63 -8.75 -7.89
N PHE A 402 -25.19 -9.48 -8.92
CA PHE A 402 -23.92 -9.18 -9.59
C PHE A 402 -23.88 -7.74 -10.09
N TRP A 403 -22.71 -7.12 -10.01
CA TRP A 403 -22.50 -5.73 -10.44
C TRP A 403 -22.35 -5.59 -11.96
N GLN A 404 -22.28 -6.70 -12.71
CA GLN A 404 -22.32 -6.71 -14.18
C GLN A 404 -21.23 -5.87 -14.86
N GLY A 405 -20.08 -5.70 -14.22
CA GLY A 405 -18.95 -4.97 -14.77
C GLY A 405 -18.96 -3.46 -14.49
N GLU A 406 -19.89 -2.97 -13.67
CA GLU A 406 -20.02 -1.54 -13.36
C GLU A 406 -18.70 -0.94 -12.85
N THR A 407 -17.97 -1.67 -12.01
CA THR A 407 -16.70 -1.18 -11.45
C THR A 407 -15.59 -1.08 -12.48
N TYR A 408 -15.68 -1.83 -13.58
CA TYR A 408 -14.68 -1.80 -14.67
C TYR A 408 -14.95 -0.71 -15.70
N ARG A 409 -16.11 -0.03 -15.66
CA ARG A 409 -16.40 1.08 -16.59
C ARG A 409 -15.39 2.21 -16.49
N THR A 410 -14.84 2.44 -15.29
CA THR A 410 -13.82 3.47 -15.05
C THR A 410 -12.51 3.16 -15.77
N LEU A 411 -12.24 1.92 -16.19
CA LEU A 411 -11.04 1.55 -16.96
C LEU A 411 -11.00 2.28 -18.31
N PHE A 412 -12.15 2.41 -18.99
CA PHE A 412 -12.26 3.04 -20.30
C PHE A 412 -12.15 4.56 -20.27
N ILE A 413 -12.24 5.17 -19.09
CA ILE A 413 -12.14 6.63 -18.91
C ILE A 413 -10.94 7.02 -18.04
N GLY A 414 -10.32 6.06 -17.34
CA GLY A 414 -9.27 6.25 -16.34
C GLY A 414 -8.02 6.95 -16.89
N TRP A 415 -7.64 6.62 -18.11
CA TRP A 415 -6.52 7.18 -18.86
C TRP A 415 -6.69 8.63 -19.36
N VAL A 416 -7.92 9.16 -19.41
CA VAL A 416 -8.15 10.56 -19.81
C VAL A 416 -7.76 11.49 -18.65
N PRO A 417 -6.78 12.40 -18.81
CA PRO A 417 -6.40 13.34 -17.76
C PRO A 417 -7.54 14.30 -17.42
N ARG A 418 -7.66 14.70 -16.15
CA ARG A 418 -8.68 15.70 -15.73
C ARG A 418 -8.46 17.09 -16.33
N LEU A 419 -7.27 17.34 -16.88
CA LEU A 419 -7.01 18.57 -17.65
C LEU A 419 -7.82 18.60 -18.95
N VAL A 420 -8.05 17.43 -19.56
CA VAL A 420 -8.80 17.29 -20.82
C VAL A 420 -10.29 17.10 -20.53
N TRP A 421 -10.64 16.37 -19.47
CA TRP A 421 -12.03 16.15 -19.03
C TRP A 421 -12.21 16.58 -17.58
N LEU A 422 -12.56 17.84 -17.38
CA LEU A 422 -12.74 18.45 -16.05
C LEU A 422 -13.81 17.74 -15.23
N GLU A 423 -14.96 17.45 -15.87
CA GLU A 423 -16.12 16.79 -15.26
C GLU A 423 -16.00 15.26 -15.19
N LYS A 424 -14.80 14.70 -15.37
CA LYS A 424 -14.59 13.25 -15.32
C LYS A 424 -15.16 12.68 -14.01
N PRO A 425 -16.02 11.65 -14.07
CA PRO A 425 -16.62 11.04 -12.89
C PRO A 425 -15.58 10.64 -11.85
N GLU A 426 -15.90 10.85 -10.58
CA GLU A 426 -15.08 10.36 -9.48
C GLU A 426 -15.27 8.87 -9.26
N GLU A 427 -14.16 8.19 -9.04
CA GLU A 427 -14.15 6.76 -8.74
C GLU A 427 -14.43 6.54 -7.25
N ARG A 428 -15.69 6.24 -6.91
CA ARG A 428 -16.16 6.04 -5.53
C ARG A 428 -16.53 4.58 -5.21
N TRP A 429 -16.00 3.62 -5.99
CA TRP A 429 -16.39 2.21 -5.88
C TRP A 429 -16.13 1.58 -4.52
N GLY A 430 -15.07 1.97 -3.81
CA GLY A 430 -14.81 1.44 -2.46
C GLY A 430 -15.82 1.92 -1.41
N ASN A 431 -16.37 3.13 -1.56
CA ASN A 431 -17.50 3.59 -0.73
C ASN A 431 -18.78 2.84 -1.08
N GLU A 432 -19.10 2.74 -2.37
CA GLU A 432 -20.29 2.03 -2.85
C GLU A 432 -20.28 0.57 -2.45
N PHE A 433 -19.11 -0.09 -2.56
CA PHE A 433 -18.89 -1.46 -2.11
C PHE A 433 -19.19 -1.60 -0.61
N GLY A 434 -18.62 -0.70 0.19
CA GLY A 434 -18.84 -0.70 1.63
C GLY A 434 -20.31 -0.57 2.00
N ARG A 435 -21.06 0.36 1.36
CA ARG A 435 -22.48 0.56 1.65
C ARG A 435 -23.35 -0.60 1.15
N ARG A 436 -23.12 -1.05 -0.08
CA ARG A 436 -23.93 -2.12 -0.71
C ARG A 436 -23.81 -3.45 0.04
N TYR A 437 -22.62 -3.77 0.59
CA TYR A 437 -22.39 -4.97 1.38
C TYR A 437 -22.61 -4.78 2.90
N GLY A 438 -23.13 -3.62 3.33
CA GLY A 438 -23.43 -3.35 4.75
C GLY A 438 -22.20 -3.21 5.65
N ILE A 439 -21.02 -2.96 5.07
CA ILE A 439 -19.77 -2.69 5.79
C ILE A 439 -19.72 -1.23 6.28
N LEU A 440 -20.31 -0.33 5.50
CA LEU A 440 -20.50 1.09 5.83
C LEU A 440 -21.99 1.37 6.04
N LEU A 441 -22.29 2.33 6.89
CA LEU A 441 -23.66 2.81 7.05
C LEU A 441 -24.14 3.52 5.76
N PRO A 442 -25.43 3.47 5.41
CA PRO A 442 -25.94 4.04 4.15
C PRO A 442 -25.61 5.53 3.93
N HIS A 443 -25.53 6.30 5.00
CA HIS A 443 -25.23 7.74 4.99
C HIS A 443 -23.73 8.07 5.03
N GLN A 444 -22.84 7.07 5.20
CA GLN A 444 -21.40 7.30 5.24
C GLN A 444 -20.83 7.39 3.82
N THR A 445 -20.70 8.59 3.28
CA THR A 445 -20.19 8.84 1.92
C THR A 445 -18.70 9.18 1.87
N SER A 446 -18.08 9.52 3.00
CA SER A 446 -16.68 9.95 3.09
C SER A 446 -15.68 8.83 3.35
N MET A 447 -16.15 7.65 3.78
CA MET A 447 -15.30 6.48 4.05
C MET A 447 -15.26 5.55 2.84
N SER A 448 -14.12 4.92 2.60
CA SER A 448 -13.98 3.91 1.54
C SER A 448 -13.51 2.60 2.14
N VAL A 449 -14.06 1.49 1.65
CA VAL A 449 -13.60 0.14 1.95
C VAL A 449 -12.81 -0.37 0.76
N ASN A 450 -11.70 -1.05 1.04
CA ASN A 450 -10.88 -1.66 0.01
C ASN A 450 -11.62 -2.87 -0.59
N MET A 451 -11.66 -2.96 -1.92
CA MET A 451 -12.23 -4.09 -2.65
C MET A 451 -11.12 -4.80 -3.43
N PRO A 452 -10.51 -5.88 -2.87
CA PRO A 452 -9.44 -6.61 -3.53
C PRO A 452 -9.86 -7.12 -4.91
N TRP A 453 -8.90 -7.28 -5.84
CA TRP A 453 -9.20 -7.62 -7.24
C TRP A 453 -10.05 -8.88 -7.38
N ILE A 454 -9.73 -9.93 -6.61
CA ILE A 454 -10.48 -11.18 -6.66
C ILE A 454 -11.91 -11.03 -6.12
N THR A 455 -12.10 -10.17 -5.12
CA THR A 455 -13.41 -9.83 -4.54
C THR A 455 -14.23 -9.02 -5.54
N GLU A 456 -13.62 -8.04 -6.20
CA GLU A 456 -14.24 -7.25 -7.27
C GLU A 456 -14.70 -8.13 -8.44
N MET A 457 -13.85 -9.05 -8.88
CA MET A 457 -14.17 -9.99 -9.96
C MET A 457 -15.39 -10.85 -9.62
N TYR A 458 -15.47 -11.35 -8.39
CA TYR A 458 -16.63 -12.12 -7.92
C TYR A 458 -17.89 -11.24 -7.80
N ALA A 459 -17.78 -10.05 -7.21
CA ALA A 459 -18.90 -9.13 -7.09
C ALA A 459 -19.52 -8.77 -8.44
N ASN A 460 -18.70 -8.68 -9.50
CA ASN A 460 -19.16 -8.37 -10.84
C ASN A 460 -19.69 -9.57 -11.63
N PHE A 461 -19.02 -10.72 -11.57
CA PHE A 461 -19.30 -11.85 -12.48
C PHE A 461 -19.22 -13.23 -11.82
N GLY A 462 -19.22 -13.29 -10.49
CA GLY A 462 -19.16 -14.52 -9.70
C GLY A 462 -17.92 -15.37 -9.98
N LYS A 463 -18.08 -16.69 -9.97
CA LYS A 463 -16.97 -17.65 -10.18
C LYS A 463 -16.28 -17.43 -11.53
N VAL A 464 -17.06 -17.21 -12.58
CA VAL A 464 -16.55 -16.96 -13.94
C VAL A 464 -15.68 -15.71 -13.97
N GLY A 465 -16.08 -14.67 -13.23
CA GLY A 465 -15.29 -13.45 -13.01
C GLY A 465 -13.91 -13.73 -12.46
N ILE A 466 -13.79 -14.56 -11.44
CA ILE A 466 -12.50 -14.93 -10.86
C ILE A 466 -11.66 -15.72 -11.86
N LEU A 467 -12.24 -16.75 -12.50
CA LEU A 467 -11.49 -17.60 -13.43
C LEU A 467 -10.90 -16.79 -14.61
N ILE A 468 -11.74 -16.00 -15.26
CA ILE A 468 -11.33 -15.18 -16.40
C ILE A 468 -10.48 -14.00 -15.92
N GLY A 469 -10.95 -13.26 -14.92
CA GLY A 469 -10.31 -12.05 -14.43
C GLY A 469 -8.92 -12.29 -13.87
N MET A 470 -8.71 -13.36 -13.08
CA MET A 470 -7.38 -13.68 -12.54
C MET A 470 -6.43 -14.18 -13.63
N PHE A 471 -6.93 -14.92 -14.62
CA PHE A 471 -6.14 -15.29 -15.80
C PHE A 471 -5.70 -14.03 -16.58
N LEU A 472 -6.63 -13.10 -16.86
CA LEU A 472 -6.33 -11.83 -17.52
C LEU A 472 -5.38 -10.95 -16.70
N ALA A 473 -5.54 -10.89 -15.38
CA ALA A 473 -4.62 -10.19 -14.48
C ALA A 473 -3.20 -10.79 -14.58
N GLY A 474 -3.08 -12.12 -14.67
CA GLY A 474 -1.80 -12.79 -14.89
C GLY A 474 -1.17 -12.46 -16.24
N LEU A 475 -1.98 -12.40 -17.31
CA LEU A 475 -1.50 -11.95 -18.62
C LEU A 475 -1.00 -10.50 -18.56
N PHE A 476 -1.78 -9.62 -17.94
CA PHE A 476 -1.47 -8.20 -17.78
C PHE A 476 -0.18 -7.98 -16.98
N LEU A 477 -0.06 -8.56 -15.78
CA LEU A 477 1.15 -8.47 -14.97
C LEU A 477 2.35 -9.11 -15.67
N GLY A 478 2.15 -10.20 -16.42
CA GLY A 478 3.21 -10.85 -17.21
C GLY A 478 3.71 -9.97 -18.35
N PHE A 479 2.80 -9.27 -19.02
CA PHE A 479 3.11 -8.31 -20.08
C PHE A 479 3.91 -7.13 -19.54
N LEU A 480 3.46 -6.55 -18.43
CA LEU A 480 4.15 -5.46 -17.75
C LEU A 480 5.55 -5.86 -17.24
N ASP A 481 5.68 -7.05 -16.65
CA ASP A 481 6.96 -7.60 -16.19
C ASP A 481 7.94 -7.79 -17.35
N CYS A 482 7.46 -8.20 -18.54
CA CYS A 482 8.30 -8.34 -19.72
C CYS A 482 8.78 -6.99 -20.26
N ILE A 483 7.91 -5.99 -20.32
CA ILE A 483 8.23 -4.69 -20.92
C ILE A 483 9.20 -3.89 -20.03
N ILE A 484 8.88 -3.74 -18.75
CA ILE A 484 9.50 -2.70 -17.92
C ILE A 484 10.57 -3.29 -16.97
N ASN A 485 10.50 -4.59 -16.66
CA ASN A 485 11.30 -5.23 -15.61
C ASN A 485 12.21 -6.34 -16.16
N ALA A 486 12.78 -6.14 -17.34
CA ALA A 486 13.69 -7.10 -17.95
C ALA A 486 14.95 -7.29 -17.06
N PRO A 487 15.54 -8.50 -16.96
CA PRO A 487 16.74 -8.77 -16.13
C PRO A 487 18.00 -7.97 -16.49
N ARG A 488 17.97 -7.18 -17.58
CA ARG A 488 19.06 -6.32 -18.05
C ARG A 488 18.62 -4.89 -18.32
N SER A 489 17.50 -4.47 -17.73
CA SER A 489 17.07 -3.07 -17.78
C SER A 489 18.14 -2.15 -17.22
N LYS A 490 18.29 -0.98 -17.85
CA LYS A 490 19.12 0.12 -17.36
C LYS A 490 18.57 0.63 -16.04
N ILE A 491 19.38 1.45 -15.37
CA ILE A 491 19.07 2.00 -14.05
C ILE A 491 17.71 2.74 -14.05
N THR A 492 17.37 3.44 -15.14
CA THR A 492 16.08 4.10 -15.34
C THR A 492 14.92 3.12 -15.41
N GLY A 493 15.01 2.05 -16.20
CA GLY A 493 13.96 1.02 -16.26
C GLY A 493 13.73 0.31 -14.94
N VAL A 494 14.80 0.03 -14.19
CA VAL A 494 14.70 -0.54 -12.83
C VAL A 494 13.97 0.41 -11.88
N ALA A 495 14.26 1.71 -11.94
CA ALA A 495 13.60 2.68 -11.08
C ALA A 495 12.14 2.94 -11.46
N ILE A 496 11.83 3.02 -12.76
CA ILE A 496 10.45 3.10 -13.25
C ILE A 496 9.68 1.86 -12.81
N SER A 497 10.26 0.66 -12.91
CA SER A 497 9.67 -0.55 -12.35
C SER A 497 9.41 -0.43 -10.85
N GLY A 498 10.36 0.12 -10.09
CA GLY A 498 10.21 0.35 -8.66
C GLY A 498 9.09 1.33 -8.30
N GLY A 499 8.83 2.34 -9.12
CA GLY A 499 7.76 3.31 -8.88
C GLY A 499 6.39 2.89 -9.42
N LEU A 500 6.33 2.19 -10.56
CA LEU A 500 5.09 1.86 -11.26
C LEU A 500 4.63 0.42 -11.06
N LEU A 501 5.53 -0.55 -11.20
CA LEU A 501 5.17 -1.96 -11.07
C LEU A 501 5.05 -2.38 -9.63
N PHE A 502 5.90 -1.83 -8.75
CA PHE A 502 5.91 -2.24 -7.36
C PHE A 502 4.55 -2.06 -6.67
N PRO A 503 3.84 -0.91 -6.76
CA PRO A 503 2.51 -0.79 -6.17
C PRO A 503 1.49 -1.83 -6.65
N LEU A 504 1.65 -2.36 -7.86
CA LEU A 504 0.74 -3.34 -8.44
C LEU A 504 0.83 -4.73 -7.80
N PHE A 505 1.81 -5.04 -6.94
CA PHE A 505 1.80 -6.35 -6.25
C PHE A 505 0.67 -6.44 -5.20
N TYR A 506 0.22 -5.29 -4.69
CA TYR A 506 -0.65 -5.18 -3.53
C TYR A 506 -2.13 -5.04 -3.93
N HIS A 507 -2.78 -6.14 -4.31
CA HIS A 507 -4.15 -6.16 -4.87
C HIS A 507 -5.26 -5.93 -3.84
N GLU A 508 -5.06 -5.05 -2.86
CA GLU A 508 -6.05 -4.78 -1.80
C GLU A 508 -7.15 -3.83 -2.27
N SER A 509 -6.85 -2.91 -3.18
CA SER A 509 -7.81 -1.93 -3.71
C SER A 509 -8.41 -2.41 -5.04
N ASN A 510 -9.40 -1.68 -5.56
CA ASN A 510 -10.06 -1.97 -6.83
C ASN A 510 -9.07 -1.95 -8.00
N PHE A 511 -9.29 -2.79 -8.99
CA PHE A 511 -8.44 -2.95 -10.17
C PHE A 511 -8.23 -1.62 -10.88
N THR A 512 -9.31 -0.92 -11.19
CA THR A 512 -9.33 0.34 -11.93
C THR A 512 -8.60 1.48 -11.22
N VAL A 513 -8.71 1.57 -9.89
CA VAL A 513 -7.96 2.56 -9.08
C VAL A 513 -6.46 2.30 -9.19
N MET A 514 -6.06 1.03 -9.14
CA MET A 514 -4.65 0.63 -9.18
C MET A 514 -4.03 0.73 -10.58
N THR A 515 -4.79 0.43 -11.64
CA THR A 515 -4.26 0.36 -13.01
C THR A 515 -4.61 1.57 -13.88
N GLY A 516 -5.62 2.35 -13.51
CA GLY A 516 -6.19 3.40 -14.36
C GLY A 516 -5.22 4.54 -14.69
N SER A 517 -4.27 4.84 -13.80
CA SER A 517 -3.22 5.84 -14.02
C SER A 517 -1.91 5.27 -14.57
N PHE A 518 -1.81 3.94 -14.68
CA PHE A 518 -0.54 3.27 -15.00
C PHE A 518 0.00 3.67 -16.38
N LEU A 519 -0.84 3.63 -17.43
CA LEU A 519 -0.41 3.96 -18.79
C LEU A 519 -0.02 5.44 -18.93
N PRO A 520 -0.82 6.42 -18.47
CA PRO A 520 -0.39 7.82 -18.44
C PRO A 520 0.92 8.02 -17.69
N GLN A 521 1.09 7.41 -16.52
CA GLN A 521 2.33 7.52 -15.74
C GLN A 521 3.53 6.95 -16.50
N LEU A 522 3.38 5.78 -17.13
CA LEU A 522 4.43 5.16 -17.93
C LEU A 522 4.88 6.08 -19.07
N VAL A 523 3.93 6.68 -19.78
CA VAL A 523 4.21 7.65 -20.85
C VAL A 523 4.89 8.91 -20.29
N CYS A 524 4.42 9.46 -19.17
CA CYS A 524 5.04 10.63 -18.56
C CYS A 524 6.49 10.35 -18.12
N PHE A 525 6.77 9.20 -17.51
CA PHE A 525 8.15 8.82 -17.18
C PHE A 525 9.00 8.60 -18.42
N TRP A 526 8.44 7.99 -19.47
CA TRP A 526 9.14 7.85 -20.74
C TRP A 526 9.57 9.20 -21.30
N ILE A 527 8.62 10.13 -21.44
CA ILE A 527 8.87 11.49 -21.93
C ILE A 527 9.89 12.20 -21.04
N PHE A 528 9.74 12.09 -19.72
CA PHE A 528 10.63 12.72 -18.76
C PHE A 528 12.09 12.26 -18.96
N PHE A 529 12.33 10.95 -18.99
CA PHE A 529 13.70 10.42 -19.13
C PHE A 529 14.25 10.52 -20.56
N PHE A 530 13.38 10.65 -21.57
CA PHE A 530 13.77 10.90 -22.95
C PHE A 530 14.17 12.36 -23.19
N ALA A 531 13.39 13.32 -22.67
CA ALA A 531 13.56 14.73 -22.99
C ALA A 531 14.46 15.48 -21.99
N VAL A 532 14.29 15.25 -20.68
CA VAL A 532 14.89 16.12 -19.65
C VAL A 532 16.40 15.97 -19.56
N PRO A 533 17.00 14.76 -19.50
CA PRO A 533 18.45 14.64 -19.42
C PRO A 533 19.18 15.25 -20.63
N PRO A 534 18.77 15.01 -21.89
CA PRO A 534 19.38 15.67 -23.05
C PRO A 534 19.23 17.19 -23.04
N MET A 535 18.05 17.72 -22.64
CA MET A 535 17.83 19.16 -22.51
C MET A 535 18.79 19.81 -21.50
N LEU A 536 19.01 19.17 -20.35
CA LEU A 536 19.97 19.63 -19.35
C LEU A 536 21.41 19.60 -19.87
N GLY A 537 21.77 18.55 -20.62
CA GLY A 537 23.07 18.46 -21.28
C GLY A 537 23.30 19.60 -22.28
N TRP A 538 22.29 19.89 -23.11
CA TRP A 538 22.31 21.00 -24.07
C TRP A 538 22.44 22.36 -23.38
N PHE A 539 21.63 22.62 -22.35
CA PHE A 539 21.66 23.88 -21.61
C PHE A 539 23.02 24.12 -20.93
N ARG A 540 23.65 23.06 -20.40
CA ARG A 540 25.01 23.12 -19.85
C ARG A 540 26.06 23.41 -20.91
N GLY A 541 25.90 22.87 -22.12
CA GLY A 541 26.75 23.18 -23.26
C GLY A 541 26.65 24.65 -23.64
N PHE A 542 25.43 25.18 -23.70
CA PHE A 542 25.15 26.57 -24.00
C PHE A 542 25.71 27.56 -22.97
N ILE A 543 25.69 27.24 -21.66
CA ILE A 543 26.29 28.10 -20.63
C ILE A 543 27.82 28.15 -20.72
N ARG A 544 28.45 27.11 -21.29
CA ARG A 544 29.91 27.01 -21.37
C ARG A 544 30.49 27.69 -22.62
N SER A 545 29.68 27.85 -23.67
CA SER A 545 30.00 28.64 -24.87
C SER A 545 29.76 30.11 -24.63
#